data_AF-A0A965AF10-F1
#
_entry.id   AF-A0A965AF10-F1
#
_cell.length_a   1.000
_cell.length_b   1.000
_cell.length_c   1.000
_cell.angle_alpha   90.00
_cell.angle_beta   90.00
_cell.angle_gamma   90.00
#
_symmetry.space_group_name_H-M   'P 1'
#
loop_
_entity.id
_entity.type
_entity.pdbx_description
1 polymer ?
#
loop_
_entity_poly.entity_id
_entity_poly.type
_entity_poly.pdbx_seq_one_letter_code
_entity_poly.pdbx_strand_id
1 'polypeptide(L)' 'VIDSRALQREQVPEDLTGACVFLSSPESDFMTGQYVAVNGGDCFS' A
#
# COMPACT_ATOMS: atom_id res chain seq x y z
N VAL A 1 -11.50 6.02 11.57
CA VAL A 1 -10.32 5.66 10.76
C VAL A 1 -10.73 4.96 9.48
N ILE A 2 -11.54 3.90 9.49
CA ILE A 2 -12.04 3.31 8.22
C ILE A 2 -12.82 4.36 7.41
N ASP A 3 -13.73 5.09 8.04
CA ASP A 3 -14.54 6.12 7.36
C ASP A 3 -13.70 7.25 6.72
N SER A 4 -12.50 7.51 7.26
CA SER A 4 -11.55 8.52 6.75
C SER A 4 -10.60 7.99 5.68
N ARG A 5 -10.58 6.68 5.41
CA ARG A 5 -9.77 6.07 4.34
C ARG A 5 -10.48 6.17 3.00
N ALA A 6 -9.73 6.23 1.91
CA ALA A 6 -10.30 6.05 0.57
C ALA A 6 -10.91 4.63 0.40
N LEU A 7 -10.24 3.62 0.95
CA LEU A 7 -10.76 2.25 1.01
C LEU A 7 -11.51 2.01 2.32
N GLN A 8 -12.83 1.84 2.21
CA GLN A 8 -13.77 1.65 3.32
C GLN A 8 -13.75 0.21 3.87
N ARG A 9 -12.54 -0.30 4.14
CA ARG A 9 -12.33 -1.61 4.76
C ARG A 9 -11.07 -1.61 5.62
N GLU A 10 -10.98 -2.61 6.48
CA GLU A 10 -9.73 -2.87 7.17
C GLU A 10 -8.65 -3.39 6.23
N GLN A 11 -7.42 -3.10 6.61
CA GLN A 11 -6.24 -3.68 5.97
C GLN A 11 -6.13 -5.14 6.37
N VAL A 12 -5.78 -5.99 5.42
CA VAL A 12 -5.49 -7.40 5.63
C VAL A 12 -4.03 -7.69 5.28
N PRO A 13 -3.41 -8.77 5.82
CA PRO A 13 -2.00 -9.10 5.54
C PRO A 13 -1.66 -9.15 4.05
N GLU A 14 -2.60 -9.61 3.22
CA GLU A 14 -2.44 -9.76 1.78
C GLU A 14 -2.22 -8.43 1.06
N ASP A 15 -2.72 -7.31 1.60
CA ASP A 15 -2.49 -5.98 1.04
C ASP A 15 -0.99 -5.62 1.09
N LEU A 16 -0.31 -5.98 2.19
CA LEU A 16 1.12 -5.74 2.33
C LEU A 16 1.92 -6.77 1.53
N THR A 17 1.54 -8.05 1.58
CA THR A 17 2.23 -9.10 0.83
C THR A 17 2.18 -8.83 -0.68
N GLY A 18 1.03 -8.41 -1.21
CA GLY A 18 0.90 -8.05 -2.63
C GLY A 18 1.82 -6.89 -3.03
N ALA A 19 1.89 -5.85 -2.20
CA ALA A 19 2.81 -4.74 -2.42
C ALA A 19 4.28 -5.19 -2.38
N CYS A 20 4.67 -6.04 -1.42
CA CYS A 20 6.02 -6.58 -1.34
C CYS A 20 6.38 -7.46 -2.55
N VAL A 21 5.44 -8.29 -3.01
CA VAL A 21 5.63 -9.12 -4.21
C VAL A 21 5.86 -8.24 -5.43
N PHE A 22 5.02 -7.22 -5.64
CA PHE A 22 5.22 -6.24 -6.72
C PHE A 22 6.59 -5.56 -6.62
N LEU A 23 6.96 -5.04 -5.45
CA LEU A 23 8.24 -4.35 -5.26
C LEU A 23 9.47 -5.28 -5.35
N SER A 24 9.27 -6.59 -5.29
CA SER A 24 10.33 -7.59 -5.48
C SER A 24 10.36 -8.18 -6.89
N SER A 25 9.46 -7.72 -7.76
CA SER A 25 9.28 -8.26 -9.11
C SER A 25 9.94 -7.37 -10.17
N PRO A 26 10.22 -7.90 -11.39
CA PRO A 26 10.75 -7.10 -12.50
C PRO A 26 9.88 -5.89 -12.87
N GLU A 27 8.60 -5.92 -12.54
CA GLU A 27 7.63 -4.86 -12.81
C GLU A 27 7.93 -3.55 -12.07
N SER A 28 8.80 -3.57 -11.06
CA SER A 28 9.23 -2.39 -10.30
C SER A 28 10.72 -2.07 -10.46
N ASP A 29 11.40 -2.54 -11.51
CA ASP A 29 12.86 -2.47 -11.67
C ASP A 29 13.46 -1.05 -11.61
N PHE A 30 12.69 -0.03 -11.99
CA PHE A 30 13.10 1.37 -11.96
C PHE A 30 12.56 2.17 -10.75
N MET A 31 11.87 1.51 -9.81
CA MET A 31 11.34 2.14 -8.60
C MET A 31 12.32 1.98 -7.43
N THR A 32 13.04 3.05 -7.08
CA THR A 32 14.03 3.02 -5.98
C THR A 32 13.97 4.27 -5.09
N GLY A 33 14.43 4.13 -3.84
CA GLY A 33 14.52 5.22 -2.86
C GLY A 33 13.18 5.78 -2.38
N GLN A 34 12.06 5.09 -2.65
CA GLN A 34 10.72 5.56 -2.34
C GLN A 34 10.22 5.05 -0.98
N TYR A 35 9.40 5.86 -0.32
CA TYR A 35 8.51 5.42 0.73
C TYR A 35 7.11 5.20 0.12
N VAL A 36 6.63 3.96 0.12
CA VAL A 36 5.30 3.61 -0.43
C VAL A 36 4.34 3.34 0.71
N ALA A 37 3.32 4.20 0.86
CA ALA A 37 2.28 4.02 1.86
C ALA A 37 1.27 2.93 1.42
N VAL A 38 1.13 1.88 2.23
CA VAL A 38 0.13 0.82 2.04
C VAL A 38 -0.82 0.84 3.23
N ASN A 39 -1.76 1.78 3.22
CA ASN A 39 -2.61 2.10 4.38
C ASN A 39 -4.10 2.29 4.04
N GLY A 40 -4.53 1.89 2.84
CA GLY A 40 -5.91 2.08 2.39
C GLY A 40 -6.27 3.53 2.04
N GLY A 41 -5.28 4.42 1.91
CA GLY A 41 -5.50 5.84 1.62
C GLY A 41 -5.95 6.61 2.87
N ASP A 42 -5.37 6.28 4.03
CA ASP A 42 -5.60 7.04 5.26
C ASP A 42 -5.06 8.46 5.07
N CYS A 43 -5.97 9.44 5.09
CA CYS A 43 -5.66 10.85 4.97
C CYS A 43 -5.98 11.50 6.32
N PHE A 44 -4.96 12.02 7.00
CA PHE A 44 -5.17 12.86 8.17
C PHE A 44 -5.87 14.15 7.73
N SER A 45 -7.19 14.19 7.85
CA SER A 45 -7.97 15.43 7.80
C SER A 45 -8.40 15.84 9.19
#